data_AF-A0AAU3JFI6-F1
#
_entry.id   AF-A0AAU3JFI6-F1
#
_cell.length_a   1.000
_cell.length_b   1.000
_cell.length_c   1.000
_cell.angle_alpha   90.00
_cell.angle_beta   90.00
_cell.angle_gamma   90.00
#
_symmetry.space_group_name_H-M   'P 1'
#
loop_
_entity.id
_entity.type
_entity.pdbx_description
1 polymer ?
#
loop_
_entity_poly.entity_id
_entity_poly.type
_entity_poly.pdbx_seq_one_letter_code
_entity_poly.pdbx_strand_id
1 'polypeptide(L)'
;MTSVLRAYMARMDSGRPEQALELLVPDFRFLIVLPTGEATGRSKDDFAAYIAGRNAVERAHEILRRSSDGDLETVYGVVTESGKTIGSFLSAAVVTPDGRMARYQSYFTTTYDLIDRQD
;
A
#
# COMPACT_ATOMS: atom_id res chain seq x y z
N MET A 1 10.24 -9.91 12.56
CA MET A 1 8.97 -9.18 12.75
C MET A 1 8.05 -9.47 11.58
N THR A 2 6.74 -9.49 11.79
CA THR A 2 5.77 -9.62 10.69
C THR A 2 5.73 -8.31 9.91
N SER A 3 5.88 -8.35 8.58
CA SER A 3 5.91 -7.15 7.74
C SER A 3 4.64 -6.31 7.90
N VAL A 4 4.81 -5.04 8.24
CA VAL A 4 3.68 -4.10 8.39
C VAL A 4 3.04 -3.80 7.04
N LEU A 5 3.82 -3.73 5.96
CA LEU A 5 3.28 -3.53 4.60
C LEU A 5 2.39 -4.69 4.17
N ARG A 6 2.78 -5.93 4.49
CA ARG A 6 1.93 -7.10 4.21
C ARG A 6 0.63 -7.06 5.00
N ALA A 7 0.69 -6.69 6.29
CA ALA A 7 -0.50 -6.55 7.12
C ALA A 7 -1.41 -5.41 6.63
N TYR A 8 -0.82 -4.29 6.20
CA TYR A 8 -1.51 -3.16 5.61
C TYR A 8 -2.24 -3.54 4.32
N MET A 9 -1.56 -4.17 3.36
CA MET A 9 -2.17 -4.58 2.09
C MET A 9 -3.32 -5.58 2.33
N ALA A 10 -3.15 -6.56 3.22
CA ALA A 10 -4.21 -7.50 3.56
C ALA A 10 -5.46 -6.82 4.15
N ARG A 11 -5.30 -5.71 4.89
CA ARG A 11 -6.44 -4.92 5.39
C ARG A 11 -7.07 -4.11 4.28
N MET A 12 -6.27 -3.50 3.40
CA MET A 12 -6.75 -2.76 2.24
C MET A 12 -7.53 -3.64 1.25
N ASP A 13 -7.19 -4.93 1.15
CA ASP A 13 -7.85 -5.93 0.31
C ASP A 13 -9.10 -6.54 0.95
N SER A 14 -9.34 -6.25 2.23
CA SER A 14 -10.50 -6.78 2.95
C SER A 14 -11.75 -5.95 2.67
N GLY A 15 -12.92 -6.47 3.05
CA GLY A 15 -14.16 -5.70 3.07
C GLY A 15 -14.20 -4.60 4.15
N ARG A 16 -13.10 -4.36 4.87
CA ARG A 16 -12.96 -3.37 5.95
C ARG A 16 -11.61 -2.64 5.88
N PRO A 17 -11.33 -1.89 4.79
CA PRO A 17 -10.06 -1.21 4.59
C PRO A 17 -9.75 -0.16 5.67
N GLU A 18 -10.75 0.37 6.37
CA GLU A 18 -10.59 1.27 7.51
C GLU A 18 -9.76 0.66 8.66
N GLN A 19 -9.70 -0.68 8.79
CA GLN A 19 -8.84 -1.35 9.77
C GLN A 19 -7.35 -1.09 9.53
N ALA A 20 -6.95 -0.68 8.32
CA ALA A 20 -5.59 -0.26 8.03
C ALA A 20 -5.16 0.95 8.89
N LEU A 21 -6.10 1.78 9.34
CA LEU A 21 -5.84 2.95 10.18
C LEU A 21 -5.16 2.57 11.51
N GLU A 22 -5.41 1.37 12.05
CA GLU A 22 -4.77 0.90 13.28
C GLU A 22 -3.25 0.72 13.13
N LEU A 23 -2.74 0.54 11.91
CA LEU A 23 -1.32 0.41 11.62
C LEU A 23 -0.60 1.75 11.51
N LEU A 24 -1.32 2.87 11.66
CA LEU A 24 -0.78 4.21 11.42
C LEU A 24 -0.56 4.95 12.73
N VAL A 25 0.54 5.70 12.79
CA VAL A 25 0.74 6.72 13.84
C VAL A 25 -0.21 7.92 13.60
N PRO A 26 -0.51 8.74 14.62
CA PRO A 26 -1.40 9.90 14.44
C PRO A 26 -0.90 10.93 13.42
N ASP A 27 0.41 11.18 13.36
CA ASP A 27 1.08 12.13 12.46
C ASP A 27 1.56 11.49 11.15
N PHE A 28 0.90 10.39 10.75
CA PHE A 28 1.21 9.64 9.54
C PHE A 28 1.18 10.52 8.29
N ARG A 29 2.16 10.30 7.39
CA ARG A 29 2.24 11.01 6.11
C ARG A 29 2.26 10.02 4.97
N PHE A 30 1.59 10.36 3.87
CA PHE A 30 1.57 9.48 2.72
C PHE A 30 1.66 10.20 1.38
N LEU A 31 2.16 9.46 0.40
CA LEU A 31 2.05 9.75 -1.02
C LEU A 31 1.62 8.47 -1.74
N ILE A 32 0.56 8.58 -2.54
CA ILE A 32 0.11 7.50 -3.44
C ILE A 32 0.00 8.10 -4.83
N VAL A 33 0.84 7.63 -5.74
CA VAL A 33 0.85 8.02 -7.14
C VAL A 33 0.09 6.97 -7.94
N LEU A 34 -0.99 7.40 -8.59
CA LEU A 34 -1.84 6.60 -9.46
C LEU A 34 -1.76 7.17 -10.89
N PRO A 35 -2.15 6.40 -11.93
CA PRO A 35 -2.23 6.92 -13.30
C PRO A 35 -3.14 8.16 -13.44
N THR A 36 -4.12 8.32 -12.55
CA THR A 36 -5.06 9.44 -12.54
C THR A 36 -4.57 10.67 -11.77
N GLY A 37 -3.41 10.59 -11.10
CA GLY A 37 -2.85 11.65 -10.29
C GLY A 37 -2.34 11.19 -8.92
N GLU A 38 -2.03 12.16 -8.07
CA GLU A 38 -1.46 11.90 -6.74
C GLU A 38 -2.49 12.11 -5.64
N ALA A 39 -2.42 11.27 -4.61
CA ALA A 39 -3.09 11.46 -3.33
C ALA A 39 -2.04 11.59 -2.22
N THR A 40 -2.13 12.63 -1.40
CA THR A 40 -1.18 12.88 -0.31
C THR A 40 -1.87 13.47 0.91
N GLY A 41 -1.26 13.31 2.07
CA GLY A 41 -1.77 13.84 3.35
C GLY A 41 -0.73 13.76 4.46
N ARG A 42 -1.04 14.40 5.58
CA ARG A 42 -0.12 14.56 6.73
C ARG A 42 -0.74 14.13 8.07
N SER A 43 -1.88 13.45 8.02
CA SER A 43 -2.54 12.92 9.20
C SER A 43 -3.23 11.58 8.91
N LYS A 44 -3.57 10.89 10.00
CA LYS A 44 -4.42 9.70 9.96
C LYS A 44 -5.83 10.00 9.40
N ASP A 45 -6.35 11.21 9.63
CA ASP A 45 -7.66 11.63 9.11
C ASP A 45 -7.62 11.89 7.60
N ASP A 46 -6.55 12.49 7.07
CA ASP A 46 -6.36 12.64 5.62
C ASP A 46 -6.34 11.26 4.94
N PHE A 47 -5.71 10.29 5.58
CA PHE A 47 -5.67 8.93 5.05
C PHE A 47 -7.02 8.22 5.16
N ALA A 48 -7.77 8.45 6.24
CA ALA A 48 -9.14 7.95 6.36
C ALA A 48 -10.04 8.52 5.25
N ALA A 49 -9.91 9.80 4.93
CA ALA A 49 -10.61 10.42 3.80
C ALA A 49 -10.21 9.79 2.45
N TYR A 50 -8.91 9.50 2.26
CA TYR A 50 -8.45 8.74 1.10
C TYR A 50 -9.12 7.36 1.01
N ILE A 51 -9.16 6.59 2.09
CA ILE A 51 -9.80 5.26 2.11
C ILE A 51 -11.30 5.37 1.79
N ALA A 52 -12.01 6.33 2.40
CA ALA A 52 -13.44 6.52 2.18
C ALA A 52 -13.77 6.94 0.74
N GLY A 53 -12.87 7.66 0.07
CA GLY A 53 -13.00 8.04 -1.34
C GLY A 53 -12.61 6.94 -2.33
N ARG A 54 -12.07 5.81 -1.88
CA ARG A 54 -11.76 4.68 -2.77
C ARG A 54 -13.05 3.99 -3.20
N ASN A 55 -13.18 3.75 -4.50
CA ASN A 55 -14.13 2.76 -4.98
C ASN A 55 -13.69 1.39 -4.48
N ALA A 56 -14.52 0.75 -3.65
CA ALA A 56 -14.34 -0.63 -3.19
C ALA A 56 -14.61 -1.58 -4.35
N VAL A 57 -13.69 -1.63 -5.31
CA VAL A 57 -13.62 -2.68 -6.32
C VAL A 57 -12.93 -3.90 -5.74
N GLU A 58 -13.23 -5.08 -6.28
CA GLU A 58 -12.63 -6.36 -5.89
C GLU A 58 -11.16 -6.44 -6.35
N ARG A 59 -10.31 -5.61 -5.72
CA ARG A 59 -8.88 -5.54 -5.96
C ARG A 59 -8.12 -6.25 -4.84
N ALA A 60 -7.11 -7.01 -5.22
CA ALA A 60 -6.19 -7.65 -4.28
C ALA A 60 -4.73 -7.36 -4.64
N HIS A 61 -3.90 -7.11 -3.62
CA HIS A 61 -2.46 -6.95 -3.79
C HIS A 61 -1.75 -8.30 -3.63
N GLU A 62 -1.03 -8.71 -4.68
CA GLU A 62 -0.14 -9.86 -4.64
C GLU A 62 1.31 -9.38 -4.53
N ILE A 63 1.97 -9.70 -3.42
CA ILE A 63 3.35 -9.26 -3.15
C ILE A 63 4.33 -10.26 -3.78
N LEU A 64 5.17 -9.79 -4.71
CA LEU A 64 6.15 -10.60 -5.44
C LEU A 64 7.58 -10.46 -4.92
N ARG A 65 7.93 -9.29 -4.38
CA ARG A 65 9.22 -9.03 -3.72
C ARG A 65 9.00 -8.22 -2.45
N ARG A 66 9.87 -8.42 -1.49
CA ARG A 66 9.90 -7.68 -0.23
C ARG A 66 11.33 -7.49 0.23
N SER A 67 11.61 -6.35 0.85
CA SER A 67 12.88 -6.07 1.50
C SER A 67 12.65 -5.25 2.77
N SER A 68 13.63 -5.29 3.66
CA SER A 68 13.68 -4.44 4.84
C SER A 68 15.13 -3.99 5.06
N ASP A 69 15.31 -2.71 5.33
CA ASP A 69 16.59 -2.12 5.70
C ASP A 69 16.37 -1.09 6.81
N GLY A 70 16.88 -1.38 8.01
CA GLY A 70 16.61 -0.59 9.20
C GLY A 70 15.11 -0.46 9.50
N ASP A 71 14.62 0.78 9.52
CA ASP A 71 13.22 1.14 9.74
C ASP A 71 12.41 1.21 8.43
N LEU A 72 13.01 0.92 7.28
CA LEU A 72 12.34 0.98 5.98
C LEU A 72 11.91 -0.43 5.53
N GLU A 73 10.61 -0.62 5.29
CA GLU A 73 10.10 -1.77 4.56
C GLU A 73 9.78 -1.38 3.12
N THR A 74 10.07 -2.27 2.16
CA THR A 74 9.64 -2.13 0.77
C THR A 74 8.98 -3.40 0.26
N VAL A 75 7.94 -3.25 -0.55
CA VAL A 75 7.28 -4.35 -1.26
C VAL A 75 7.05 -3.97 -2.71
N TYR A 76 7.27 -4.92 -3.60
CA TYR A 76 6.87 -4.83 -4.99
C TYR A 76 5.88 -5.96 -5.28
N GLY A 77 4.84 -5.65 -6.05
CA GLY A 77 3.80 -6.61 -6.34
C GLY A 77 2.92 -6.19 -7.49
N VAL A 78 1.84 -6.93 -7.67
CA VAL A 78 0.80 -6.66 -8.66
C VAL A 78 -0.54 -6.46 -8.00
N VAL A 79 -1.40 -5.66 -8.63
CA VAL A 79 -2.82 -5.56 -8.26
C VAL A 79 -3.62 -6.43 -9.21
N THR A 80 -4.46 -7.30 -8.66
CA THR A 80 -5.41 -8.10 -9.43
C THR A 80 -6.83 -7.60 -9.25
N GLU A 81 -7.66 -7.75 -10.26
CA GLU A 81 -9.10 -7.49 -10.26
C GLU A 81 -9.81 -8.67 -10.91
N SER A 82 -10.72 -9.32 -10.19
CA SER A 82 -11.36 -10.59 -10.59
C SER A 82 -10.37 -11.64 -11.12
N GLY A 83 -9.22 -11.78 -10.43
CA GLY A 83 -8.16 -12.73 -10.78
C GLY A 83 -7.25 -12.32 -11.95
N LYS A 84 -7.52 -11.19 -12.61
CA LYS A 84 -6.66 -10.67 -13.69
C LYS A 84 -5.78 -9.56 -13.16
N THR A 85 -4.50 -9.60 -13.47
CA THR A 85 -3.63 -8.48 -13.10
C THR A 85 -3.93 -7.25 -13.95
N ILE A 86 -4.05 -6.10 -13.27
CA ILE A 86 -4.34 -4.80 -13.87
C ILE A 86 -3.15 -3.84 -13.81
N GLY A 87 -2.12 -4.15 -13.04
CA GLY A 87 -0.90 -3.35 -12.97
C GLY A 87 0.03 -3.77 -11.84
N SER A 88 1.17 -3.10 -11.77
CA SER A 88 2.22 -3.32 -10.78
C SER A 88 2.32 -2.15 -9.80
N PHE A 89 2.77 -2.44 -8.59
CA PHE A 89 3.02 -1.43 -7.57
C PHE A 89 4.37 -1.62 -6.89
N LEU A 90 4.95 -0.50 -6.47
CA LEU A 90 6.07 -0.43 -5.54
C LEU A 90 5.63 0.42 -4.36
N SER A 91 5.69 -0.15 -3.16
CA SER A 91 5.37 0.55 -1.93
C SER A 91 6.53 0.49 -0.93
N ALA A 92 6.70 1.57 -0.19
CA ALA A 92 7.66 1.69 0.88
C ALA A 92 7.01 2.30 2.12
N ALA A 93 7.44 1.88 3.30
CA ALA A 93 7.01 2.46 4.56
C ALA A 93 8.17 2.63 5.54
N VAL A 94 8.18 3.75 6.24
CA VAL A 94 9.00 3.92 7.45
C VAL A 94 8.20 3.39 8.62
N VAL A 95 8.76 2.41 9.33
CA VAL A 95 8.14 1.65 10.41
C VAL A 95 8.74 2.05 11.74
N THR A 96 7.89 2.44 12.69
CA THR A 96 8.29 2.81 14.04
C THR A 96 8.64 1.58 14.88
N PRO A 97 9.39 1.73 16.00
CA PRO A 97 9.75 0.60 16.86
C PRO A 97 8.56 -0.20 17.41
N ASP A 98 7.39 0.41 17.53
CA ASP A 98 6.13 -0.24 17.95
C ASP A 98 5.35 -0.89 16.78
N GLY A 99 5.95 -0.96 15.58
CA GLY A 99 5.39 -1.69 14.44
C GLY A 99 4.28 -0.96 13.67
N ARG A 100 4.22 0.38 13.78
CA ARG A 100 3.28 1.22 13.03
C ARG A 100 4.00 1.95 11.90
N MET A 101 3.26 2.39 10.89
CA MET A 101 3.80 3.17 9.79
C MET A 101 3.79 4.66 10.16
N ALA A 102 4.94 5.32 10.06
CA ALA A 102 5.09 6.76 10.18
C ALA A 102 4.98 7.47 8.82
N ARG A 103 5.48 6.84 7.76
CA ARG A 103 5.43 7.35 6.40
C ARG A 103 5.14 6.21 5.44
N TYR A 104 4.38 6.50 4.39
CA TYR A 104 4.07 5.54 3.34
C TYR A 104 4.18 6.20 1.97
N GLN A 105 4.78 5.49 1.03
CA GLN A 105 4.85 5.91 -0.35
C GLN A 105 4.45 4.73 -1.23
N SER A 106 3.60 4.96 -2.22
CA SER A 106 3.23 3.95 -3.19
C SER A 106 3.14 4.53 -4.59
N TYR A 107 3.67 3.78 -5.56
CA TYR A 107 3.54 4.05 -6.98
C TYR A 107 2.82 2.86 -7.61
N PHE A 108 1.75 3.14 -8.34
CA PHE A 108 1.02 2.14 -9.13
C PHE A 108 1.04 2.52 -10.60
N THR A 109 1.27 1.53 -11.46
CA THR A 109 1.29 1.70 -12.92
C THR A 109 0.60 0.52 -13.60
N THR A 110 -0.06 0.80 -14.73
CA THR A 110 -0.70 -0.20 -15.59
C THR A 110 0.10 -0.49 -16.86
N THR A 111 1.25 0.18 -17.04
CA THR A 111 2.02 0.17 -18.31
C THR A 111 3.45 -0.32 -18.15
N TYR A 112 3.88 -0.63 -16.93
CA TYR A 112 5.26 -1.03 -16.65
C TYR A 112 5.34 -2.01 -15.49
N ASP A 113 6.08 -3.10 -15.70
CA ASP A 113 6.44 -4.07 -14.67
C ASP A 113 7.95 -4.00 -14.43
N LEU A 114 8.37 -3.91 -13.16
CA LEU A 114 9.79 -3.83 -12.79
C LEU A 114 10.52 -5.16 -12.96
N ILE A 115 9.78 -6.27 -12.85
CA ILE A 115 10.32 -7.63 -12.98
C ILE A 115 9.48 -8.38 -14.00
N ASP A 116 10.13 -9.31 -14.71
CA ASP A 116 9.43 -10.23 -15.58
C ASP A 116 8.46 -11.09 -14.76
N ARG A 117 7.28 -11.28 -15.35
CA ARG A 117 6.22 -12.09 -14.76
C ARG A 117 6.41 -13.52 -15.23
N GLN A 118 6.35 -14.45 -14.30
CA GLN A 118 6.21 -15.86 -14.65
C GLN A 118 4.73 -16.09 -14.89
N ASP A 119 4.36 -16.34 -16.14
CA ASP A 119 3.01 -16.76 -16.54
C ASP A 119 2.70 -18.17 -16.02
#